data_AF-A0A7K2MXQ9-F1
#
_entry.id   AF-A0A7K2MXQ9-F1
#
_cell.length_a   1.000
_cell.length_b   1.000
_cell.length_c   1.000
_cell.angle_alpha   90.00
_cell.angle_beta   90.00
_cell.angle_gamma   90.00
#
_symmetry.space_group_name_H-M   'P 1'
#
loop_
_entity.id
_entity.type
_entity.pdbx_description
1 polymer ?
#
loop_
_entity_poly.entity_id
_entity_poly.type
_entity_poly.pdbx_seq_one_letter_code
_entity_poly.pdbx_strand_id
1 'polypeptide(L)' 'RSVEDAARERGLTAVDLHAQTHALGFYERLGYQAYGPEFPDAGIPHRAMRRSL' A
#
# COMPACT_ATOMS: atom_id res chain seq x y z
N ARG A 1 -15.41 -6.50 7.49
CA ARG A 1 -14.96 -5.10 7.59
C ARG A 1 -13.57 -5.03 6.97
N SER A 2 -13.30 -4.10 6.06
CA SER A 2 -11.98 -3.99 5.42
C SER A 2 -10.95 -3.34 6.36
N VAL A 3 -9.66 -3.47 6.04
CA VAL A 3 -8.57 -2.80 6.80
C VAL A 3 -8.75 -1.28 6.74
N GLU A 4 -9.17 -0.76 5.58
CA GLU A 4 -9.43 0.65 5.35
C GLU A 4 -10.59 1.19 6.21
N ASP A 5 -11.67 0.42 6.36
CA ASP A 5 -12.78 0.82 7.24
C ASP A 5 -12.34 0.89 8.70
N ALA A 6 -11.56 -0.10 9.15
CA ALA A 6 -11.02 -0.11 10.50
C ALA A 6 -10.05 1.06 10.74
N ALA A 7 -9.32 1.49 9.71
CA ALA A 7 -8.45 2.66 9.78
C ALA A 7 -9.25 3.97 9.88
N ARG A 8 -10.32 4.13 9.09
CA ARG A 8 -11.22 5.30 9.17
C ARG A 8 -11.85 5.46 10.55
N GLU A 9 -12.31 4.36 11.14
CA GLU A 9 -12.92 4.36 12.47
C GLU A 9 -11.95 4.75 13.60
N ARG A 10 -10.65 4.58 13.36
CA ARG A 10 -9.58 5.01 14.25
C ARG A 10 -9.13 6.46 13.98
N GLY A 11 -9.77 7.16 13.05
CA GLY A 11 -9.41 8.53 12.66
C GLY A 11 -8.11 8.62 11.85
N LEU A 12 -7.65 7.51 11.27
CA LEU A 12 -6.46 7.52 10.39
C LEU A 12 -6.84 8.07 9.01
N THR A 13 -5.89 8.77 8.38
CA THR A 13 -6.09 9.48 7.11
C THR A 13 -5.49 8.76 5.90
N ALA A 14 -4.70 7.71 6.13
CA ALA A 14 -4.08 6.92 5.08
C ALA A 14 -3.74 5.50 5.58
N VAL A 15 -3.53 4.60 4.62
CA VAL A 15 -2.91 3.28 4.81
C VAL A 15 -1.66 3.20 3.95
N ASP A 16 -0.57 2.72 4.55
CA ASP A 16 0.69 2.42 3.88
C ASP A 16 0.92 0.92 3.82
N LEU A 17 1.56 0.47 2.75
CA LEU A 17 2.01 -0.92 2.58
C LEU A 17 3.30 -0.98 1.78
N HIS A 18 4.00 -2.11 1.86
CA HIS A 18 5.11 -2.46 0.99
C HIS A 18 4.64 -3.58 0.07
N ALA A 19 4.41 -3.27 -1.20
CA ALA A 19 3.94 -4.24 -2.18
C ALA A 19 5.12 -4.87 -2.92
N GLN A 20 5.10 -6.19 -3.07
CA GLN A 20 5.94 -6.87 -4.07
C GLN A 20 5.65 -6.28 -5.44
N THR A 21 6.67 -6.04 -6.27
CA THR A 21 6.49 -5.28 -7.52
C THR A 21 5.57 -5.95 -8.54
N HIS A 22 5.44 -7.28 -8.50
CA HIS A 22 4.47 -7.99 -9.35
C HIS A 22 3.00 -7.73 -8.95
N ALA A 23 2.75 -7.24 -7.73
CA ALA A 23 1.42 -6.98 -7.20
C ALA A 23 0.99 -5.51 -7.29
N LEU A 24 1.81 -4.61 -7.86
CA LEU A 24 1.50 -3.18 -7.93
C LEU A 24 0.16 -2.90 -8.60
N GLY A 25 -0.08 -3.51 -9.77
CA GLY A 25 -1.33 -3.32 -10.50
C GLY A 25 -2.57 -3.76 -9.73
N PHE A 26 -2.45 -4.72 -8.80
CA PHE A 26 -3.54 -5.08 -7.89
C PHE A 26 -3.86 -3.95 -6.92
N TYR A 27 -2.86 -3.40 -6.25
CA TYR A 27 -3.04 -2.32 -5.27
C TYR A 27 -3.38 -0.98 -5.92
N GLU A 28 -2.87 -0.69 -7.12
CA GLU A 28 -3.26 0.48 -7.92
C GLU A 28 -4.76 0.49 -8.21
N ARG A 29 -5.35 -0.66 -8.58
CA ARG A 29 -6.80 -0.78 -8.76
C ARG A 29 -7.60 -0.59 -7.47
N LEU A 30 -6.98 -0.82 -6.32
CA LEU A 30 -7.57 -0.54 -5.00
C LEU A 30 -7.39 0.92 -4.55
N GLY A 31 -6.72 1.75 -5.36
CA GLY A 31 -6.50 3.18 -5.10
C GLY A 31 -5.23 3.51 -4.34
N TYR A 32 -4.30 2.56 -4.19
CA TYR A 32 -2.97 2.82 -3.66
C TYR A 32 -2.06 3.40 -4.74
N GLN A 33 -1.15 4.28 -4.34
CA GLN A 33 -0.17 4.91 -5.21
C GLN A 33 1.23 4.58 -4.71
N ALA A 34 2.08 4.08 -5.61
CA ALA A 34 3.48 3.83 -5.29
C ALA A 34 4.25 5.15 -5.12
N TYR A 35 5.11 5.21 -4.10
CA TYR A 35 5.99 6.34 -3.86
C TYR A 35 7.40 5.87 -3.47
N GLY A 36 8.39 6.73 -3.73
CA GLY A 36 9.79 6.38 -3.51
C GLY A 36 10.33 5.31 -4.47
N PRO A 37 11.62 4.94 -4.29
CA PRO A 37 12.30 3.96 -5.13
C PRO A 37 11.87 2.52 -4.81
N GLU A 38 12.25 1.59 -5.69
CA GLU A 38 12.20 0.15 -5.41
C GLU A 38 13.25 -0.23 -4.35
N PHE A 39 12.90 -1.18 -3.48
CA PHE A 39 13.82 -1.71 -2.47
C PHE A 39 13.64 -3.22 -2.30
N PRO A 40 14.70 -3.95 -1.91
CA PRO A 40 14.60 -5.36 -1.58
C PRO A 40 13.97 -5.54 -0.18
N ASP A 41 13.02 -6.47 -0.07
CA ASP A 41 12.51 -6.98 1.20
C ASP A 41 12.38 -8.50 1.10
N ALA A 42 13.01 -9.21 2.05
CA ALA A 42 13.18 -10.66 2.02
C ALA A 42 13.69 -11.24 0.67
N GLY A 43 14.52 -10.48 -0.05
CA GLY A 43 15.07 -10.89 -1.36
C GLY A 43 14.12 -10.70 -2.55
N ILE A 44 12.96 -10.07 -2.34
CA ILE A 44 11.97 -9.78 -3.38
C ILE A 44 11.91 -8.25 -3.60
N PRO A 45 11.83 -7.76 -4.85
CA PRO A 45 11.66 -6.33 -5.11
C PRO A 45 10.29 -5.82 -4.64
N HIS A 46 10.29 -4.69 -3.92
CA HIS A 46 9.10 -4.04 -3.38
C HIS A 46 9.05 -2.55 -3.68
N ARG A 47 7.85 -1.97 -3.63
CA ARG A 47 7.60 -0.52 -3.59
C ARG A 47 6.74 -0.17 -2.38
N ALA A 48 7.02 0.98 -1.77
CA ALA A 48 6.11 1.56 -0.80
C ALA A 48 4.89 2.11 -1.55
N MET A 49 3.69 1.90 -1.01
CA MET A 49 2.46 2.41 -1.57
C MET A 49 1.56 2.99 -0.48
N ARG A 50 0.84 4.06 -0.81
CA ARG A 50 -0.09 4.74 0.08
C ARG A 50 -1.45 4.90 -0.56
N ARG A 51 -2.51 4.73 0.23
CA ARG A 51 -3.87 5.15 -0.11
C ARG A 51 -4.41 6.12 0.93
N SER A 52 -4.87 7.28 0.51
CA SER A 52 -5.64 8.20 1.37
C SER A 52 -7.03 7.62 1.64
N LEU A 53 -7.53 7.79 2.87
CA LEU A 53 -8.78 7.19 3.35
C LEU A 53 -9.97 8.13 3.31
#